data_AF-A0A6P1D2J7-F1
#
_entry.id   AF-A0A6P1D2J7-F1
#
_cell.length_a   1.000
_cell.length_b   1.000
_cell.length_c   1.000
_cell.angle_alpha   90.00
_cell.angle_beta   90.00
_cell.angle_gamma   90.00
#
_symmetry.space_group_name_H-M   'P 1'
#
loop_
_entity.id
_entity.type
_entity.pdbx_description
1 polymer ?
#
loop_
_entity_poly.entity_id
_entity_poly.type
_entity_poly.pdbx_seq_one_letter_code
_entity_poly.pdbx_strand_id
1 'polypeptide(L)'
;LAAGAISIGGVGIWLATAVLLLGVAMPGTVLRYDAATLGVSVAVVVIAVFAGLVIAGRELRLPRLLSGGVVMGLGAGLMLYLELASADVQGSVDLSVWLVVVAAVIAVIVATACLWVFQSMQLLAARVGTIVLFSVGVAGVYYTGVAALGFTVDDAAESPAGMQLFDFVFPMFVLGSLALALPITAVLVA
;
A
#
# COMPACT_ATOMS: atom_id res chain seq x y z
N LEU A 1 -5.05 -18.35 1.27
CA LEU A 1 -4.46 -17.29 2.12
C LEU A 1 -3.26 -16.65 1.44
N ALA A 2 -2.22 -17.41 1.05
CA ALA A 2 -1.04 -16.87 0.36
C ALA A 2 -1.37 -16.07 -0.92
N ALA A 3 -2.14 -16.65 -1.85
CA ALA A 3 -2.56 -15.95 -3.07
C ALA A 3 -3.36 -14.67 -2.78
N GLY A 4 -4.26 -14.72 -1.78
CA GLY A 4 -5.02 -13.54 -1.35
C GLY A 4 -4.14 -12.44 -0.75
N ALA A 5 -3.10 -12.81 0.00
CA ALA A 5 -2.15 -11.86 0.57
C ALA A 5 -1.30 -11.18 -0.51
N ILE A 6 -0.87 -11.93 -1.52
CA ILE A 6 -0.13 -11.40 -2.67
C ILE A 6 -1.02 -10.45 -3.49
N SER A 7 -2.27 -10.81 -3.78
CA SER A 7 -3.17 -9.91 -4.51
C SER A 7 -3.57 -8.68 -3.71
N ILE A 8 -4.00 -8.84 -2.46
CA ILE A 8 -4.45 -7.70 -1.64
C ILE A 8 -3.26 -6.82 -1.27
N GLY A 9 -2.19 -7.38 -0.72
CA GLY A 9 -1.03 -6.61 -0.27
C GLY A 9 -0.19 -6.09 -1.43
N GLY A 10 0.19 -6.94 -2.38
CA GLY A 10 1.05 -6.56 -3.49
C GLY A 10 0.34 -5.69 -4.52
N VAL A 11 -0.86 -6.08 -4.97
CA VAL A 11 -1.56 -5.35 -6.04
C VAL A 11 -2.52 -4.31 -5.48
N GLY A 12 -3.38 -4.71 -4.55
CA GLY A 12 -4.44 -3.86 -4.03
C GLY A 12 -3.96 -2.71 -3.16
N ILE A 13 -2.86 -2.90 -2.43
CA ILE A 13 -2.29 -1.89 -1.54
C ILE A 13 -1.02 -1.32 -2.19
N TRP A 14 0.02 -2.13 -2.39
CA TRP A 14 1.34 -1.63 -2.80
C TRP A 14 1.38 -1.01 -4.18
N LEU A 15 0.95 -1.73 -5.22
CA LEU A 15 0.90 -1.13 -6.56
C LEU A 15 -0.04 0.07 -6.63
N ALA A 16 -1.14 0.04 -5.89
CA ALA A 16 -2.09 1.14 -5.88
C ALA A 16 -1.47 2.44 -5.35
N THR A 17 -0.70 2.39 -4.27
CA THR A 17 -0.02 3.57 -3.71
C THR A 17 1.25 3.94 -4.46
N ALA A 18 2.04 2.96 -4.90
CA ALA A 18 3.26 3.19 -5.68
C ALA A 18 2.97 3.90 -7.01
N VAL A 19 1.91 3.52 -7.73
CA VAL A 19 1.50 4.19 -8.98
C VAL A 19 1.07 5.63 -8.71
N LEU A 20 0.48 5.91 -7.56
CA LEU A 20 0.07 7.28 -7.21
C LEU A 20 1.27 8.20 -6.91
N LEU A 21 2.42 7.64 -6.50
CA LEU A 21 3.66 8.39 -6.36
C LEU A 21 4.23 8.83 -7.72
N LEU A 22 3.93 8.12 -8.83
CA LEU A 22 4.27 8.59 -10.18
C LEU A 22 3.56 9.90 -10.54
N GLY A 23 2.41 10.16 -9.93
CA GLY A 23 1.65 11.40 -10.13
C GLY A 23 2.24 12.61 -9.39
N VAL A 24 3.18 12.41 -8.46
CA VAL A 24 3.86 13.48 -7.74
C VAL A 24 4.99 14.02 -8.62
N ALA A 25 4.65 14.91 -9.54
CA ALA A 25 5.63 15.60 -10.38
C ALA A 25 6.19 16.83 -9.64
N MET A 26 7.51 16.86 -9.44
CA MET A 26 8.23 18.03 -8.93
C MET A 26 8.66 18.94 -10.08
N PRO A 27 8.28 20.23 -10.11
CA PRO A 27 8.83 21.18 -11.06
C PRO A 27 10.31 21.42 -10.76
N GLY A 28 11.21 20.98 -11.64
CA GLY A 28 12.64 21.35 -11.61
C GLY A 28 13.62 20.29 -11.09
N THR A 29 13.16 19.16 -10.52
CA THR A 29 14.07 18.11 -10.00
C THR A 29 13.55 16.71 -10.32
N VAL A 30 14.46 15.75 -10.49
CA VAL A 30 14.13 14.35 -10.78
C VAL A 30 14.03 13.57 -9.46
N LEU A 31 12.85 13.02 -9.18
CA LEU A 31 12.61 12.17 -8.01
C LEU A 31 13.21 10.78 -8.26
N ARG A 32 14.13 10.36 -7.39
CA ARG A 32 14.80 9.07 -7.48
C ARG A 32 14.36 8.16 -6.33
N TYR A 33 14.39 6.86 -6.56
CA TYR A 33 13.91 5.88 -5.59
C TYR A 33 14.92 4.76 -5.36
N ASP A 34 15.08 4.35 -4.10
CA ASP A 34 15.84 3.16 -3.73
C ASP A 34 15.00 1.89 -3.96
N ALA A 35 15.43 1.09 -4.94
CA ALA A 35 14.83 -0.19 -5.29
C ALA A 35 14.80 -1.18 -4.12
N ALA A 36 15.82 -1.18 -3.26
CA ALA A 36 15.91 -2.10 -2.13
C ALA A 36 14.83 -1.79 -1.10
N THR A 37 14.69 -0.51 -0.74
CA THR A 37 13.66 -0.04 0.20
C THR A 37 12.24 -0.26 -0.36
N LEU A 38 12.02 -0.03 -1.65
CA LEU A 38 10.75 -0.39 -2.31
C LEU A 38 10.48 -1.90 -2.25
N GLY A 39 11.49 -2.74 -2.51
CA GLY A 39 11.38 -4.19 -2.38
C GLY A 39 11.04 -4.67 -0.96
N VAL A 40 11.58 -3.99 0.06
CA VAL A 40 11.24 -4.27 1.47
C VAL A 40 9.79 -3.86 1.77
N SER A 41 9.33 -2.71 1.26
CA SER A 41 7.97 -2.22 1.51
C SER A 41 6.88 -3.18 1.02
N VAL A 42 7.04 -3.78 -0.16
CA VAL A 42 6.09 -4.78 -0.69
C VAL A 42 6.11 -6.07 0.14
N ALA A 43 7.28 -6.53 0.56
CA ALA A 43 7.40 -7.72 1.41
C ALA A 43 6.69 -7.51 2.75
N VAL A 44 6.88 -6.33 3.38
CA VAL A 44 6.25 -5.96 4.64
C VAL A 44 4.73 -6.03 4.54
N VAL A 45 4.12 -5.41 3.52
CA VAL A 45 2.65 -5.40 3.42
C VAL A 45 2.09 -6.77 3.06
N VAL A 46 2.75 -7.56 2.20
CA VAL A 46 2.30 -8.91 1.87
C VAL A 46 2.32 -9.81 3.11
N ILE A 47 3.38 -9.74 3.93
CA ILE A 47 3.48 -10.50 5.18
C ILE A 47 2.42 -10.05 6.17
N ALA A 48 2.21 -8.74 6.34
CA ALA A 48 1.22 -8.20 7.26
C ALA A 48 -0.21 -8.58 6.85
N VAL A 49 -0.54 -8.50 5.56
CA VAL A 49 -1.82 -8.94 5.01
C VAL A 49 -2.01 -10.44 5.24
N PHE A 50 -0.99 -11.27 4.99
CA PHE A 50 -1.05 -12.70 5.27
C PHE A 50 -1.32 -12.98 6.74
N ALA A 51 -0.55 -12.36 7.65
CA ALA A 51 -0.71 -12.52 9.09
C ALA A 51 -2.11 -12.08 9.56
N GLY A 52 -2.58 -10.92 9.09
CA GLY A 52 -3.90 -10.43 9.46
C GLY A 52 -5.05 -11.32 8.98
N LEU A 53 -4.95 -11.88 7.77
CA LEU A 53 -5.92 -12.86 7.27
C LEU A 53 -5.91 -14.17 8.09
N VAL A 54 -4.73 -14.65 8.51
CA VAL A 54 -4.59 -15.83 9.38
C VAL A 54 -5.23 -15.57 10.75
N ILE A 55 -4.97 -14.39 11.33
CA ILE A 55 -5.52 -13.99 12.64
C ILE A 55 -7.04 -13.89 12.56
N ALA A 56 -7.56 -13.16 11.57
CA ALA A 56 -9.00 -12.97 11.37
C ALA A 56 -9.74 -14.30 11.23
N GLY A 57 -9.19 -15.25 10.47
CA GLY A 57 -9.81 -16.55 10.25
C GLY A 57 -11.07 -16.49 9.39
N ARG A 58 -11.90 -17.54 9.47
CA ARG A 58 -13.14 -17.67 8.67
C ARG A 58 -14.42 -17.35 9.44
N GLU A 59 -14.35 -17.41 10.76
CA GLU A 59 -15.48 -17.16 11.65
C GLU A 59 -15.43 -15.75 12.19
N LEU A 60 -16.58 -15.06 12.17
CA LEU A 60 -16.70 -13.72 12.70
C LEU A 60 -16.55 -13.73 14.23
N ARG A 61 -15.33 -13.50 14.71
CA ARG A 61 -15.04 -13.27 16.12
C ARG A 61 -14.44 -11.88 16.28
N LEU A 62 -15.17 -11.00 16.97
CA LEU A 62 -14.77 -9.60 17.18
C LEU A 62 -13.30 -9.39 17.59
N PRO A 63 -12.72 -10.14 18.55
CA PRO A 63 -11.31 -9.94 18.92
C PRO A 63 -10.33 -10.34 17.80
N ARG A 64 -10.65 -11.38 17.02
CA ARG A 64 -9.84 -11.84 15.88
C ARG A 64 -9.94 -10.89 14.70
N LEU A 65 -11.13 -10.34 14.47
CA LEU A 65 -11.39 -9.34 13.45
C LEU A 65 -10.56 -8.08 13.71
N LEU A 66 -10.64 -7.55 14.93
CA LEU A 66 -9.92 -6.33 15.33
C LEU A 66 -8.41 -6.54 15.28
N SER A 67 -7.89 -7.64 15.84
CA SER A 67 -6.46 -7.94 15.80
C SER A 67 -5.94 -8.15 14.36
N GLY A 68 -6.70 -8.85 13.51
CA GLY A 68 -6.37 -9.01 12.10
C GLY A 68 -6.34 -7.66 11.36
N GLY A 69 -7.36 -6.82 11.55
CA GLY A 69 -7.43 -5.49 10.94
C GLY A 69 -6.31 -4.55 11.39
N VAL A 70 -5.96 -4.57 12.67
CA VAL A 70 -4.82 -3.81 13.21
C VAL A 70 -3.50 -4.26 12.58
N VAL A 71 -3.24 -5.56 12.50
CA VAL A 71 -2.00 -6.08 11.89
C VAL A 71 -1.91 -5.72 10.41
N MET A 72 -3.00 -5.86 9.65
CA MET A 72 -3.03 -5.48 8.23
C MET A 72 -2.82 -3.97 8.04
N GLY A 73 -3.54 -3.15 8.81
CA GLY A 73 -3.47 -1.69 8.66
C GLY A 73 -2.15 -1.09 9.12
N LEU A 74 -1.57 -1.58 10.23
CA LEU A 74 -0.23 -1.16 10.66
C LEU A 74 0.83 -1.57 9.64
N GLY A 75 0.70 -2.77 9.05
CA GLY A 75 1.58 -3.20 7.96
C GLY A 75 1.49 -2.30 6.72
N ALA A 76 0.27 -1.92 6.32
CA ALA A 76 0.06 -0.96 5.23
C ALA A 76 0.61 0.43 5.56
N GLY A 77 0.46 0.91 6.80
CA GLY A 77 1.05 2.18 7.25
C GLY A 77 2.58 2.17 7.26
N LEU A 78 3.20 1.08 7.74
CA LEU A 78 4.65 0.92 7.71
C LEU A 78 5.17 0.82 6.28
N MET A 79 4.45 0.11 5.42
CA MET A 79 4.78 0.02 4.01
C MET A 79 4.69 1.39 3.32
N LEU A 80 3.65 2.19 3.59
CA LEU A 80 3.54 3.56 3.09
C LEU A 80 4.72 4.42 3.56
N TYR A 81 5.09 4.31 4.84
CA TYR A 81 6.26 5.01 5.36
C TYR A 81 7.53 4.62 4.59
N LEU A 82 7.76 3.34 4.33
CA LEU A 82 8.92 2.86 3.59
C LEU A 82 8.89 3.32 2.12
N GLU A 83 7.73 3.36 1.48
CA GLU A 83 7.58 3.92 0.13
C GLU A 83 7.95 5.41 0.12
N LEU A 84 7.43 6.19 1.07
CA LEU A 84 7.70 7.63 1.16
C LEU A 84 9.18 7.90 1.52
N ALA A 85 9.76 7.10 2.42
CA ALA A 85 11.15 7.20 2.83
C ALA A 85 12.13 6.69 1.76
N SER A 86 11.66 5.92 0.77
CA SER A 86 12.48 5.50 -0.37
C SER A 86 12.68 6.60 -1.41
N ALA A 87 11.93 7.71 -1.31
CA ALA A 87 12.04 8.85 -2.20
C ALA A 87 13.25 9.73 -1.84
N ASP A 88 14.11 9.99 -2.82
CA ASP A 88 15.31 10.80 -2.71
C ASP A 88 15.30 11.92 -3.78
N VAL A 89 15.69 13.13 -3.38
CA VAL A 89 15.61 14.37 -4.17
C VAL A 89 16.90 15.17 -4.00
N GLN A 90 17.23 15.99 -5.01
CA GLN A 90 18.36 16.93 -4.94
C GLN A 90 18.02 18.04 -3.94
N GLY A 91 18.26 17.79 -2.65
CA GLY A 91 17.82 18.63 -1.54
C GLY A 91 17.45 17.79 -0.31
N SER A 92 16.40 18.18 0.43
CA SER A 92 15.90 17.43 1.58
C SER A 92 14.41 17.10 1.45
N VAL A 93 14.06 15.86 1.79
CA VAL A 93 12.67 15.40 1.94
C VAL A 93 12.36 15.35 3.42
N ASP A 94 11.50 16.26 3.88
CA ASP A 94 10.97 16.23 5.24
C ASP A 94 9.70 15.38 5.28
N LEU A 95 9.70 14.42 6.20
CA LEU A 95 8.61 13.46 6.32
C LEU A 95 7.93 13.63 7.68
N SER A 96 6.70 14.12 7.66
CA SER A 96 5.95 14.33 8.89
C SER A 96 5.39 13.00 9.41
N VAL A 97 6.08 12.43 10.41
CA VAL A 97 5.69 11.16 11.06
C VAL A 97 4.25 11.20 11.58
N TRP A 98 3.76 12.36 12.01
CA TRP A 98 2.37 12.53 12.44
C TRP A 98 1.36 12.18 11.35
N LEU A 99 1.54 12.68 10.11
CA LEU A 99 0.61 12.40 9.01
C LEU A 99 0.71 10.95 8.53
N VAL A 100 1.89 10.33 8.62
CA VAL A 100 2.05 8.89 8.40
C VAL A 100 1.25 8.08 9.43
N VAL A 101 1.29 8.46 10.70
CA VAL A 101 0.49 7.81 11.75
C VAL A 101 -1.01 7.97 11.46
N VAL A 102 -1.46 9.16 11.03
CA VAL A 102 -2.86 9.37 10.63
C VAL A 102 -3.23 8.48 9.45
N ALA A 103 -2.39 8.38 8.42
CA ALA A 103 -2.60 7.49 7.29
C ALA A 103 -2.67 6.01 7.72
N ALA A 104 -1.82 5.58 8.64
CA ALA A 104 -1.84 4.23 9.21
C ALA A 104 -3.14 3.95 9.99
N VAL A 105 -3.65 4.92 10.74
CA VAL A 105 -4.94 4.80 11.45
C VAL A 105 -6.08 4.62 10.46
N ILE A 106 -6.10 5.40 9.36
CA ILE A 106 -7.07 5.23 8.28
C ILE A 106 -6.97 3.82 7.68
N ALA A 107 -5.75 3.35 7.40
CA ALA A 107 -5.52 2.01 6.88
C ALA A 107 -6.06 0.90 7.80
N VAL A 108 -5.88 1.03 9.13
CA VAL A 108 -6.45 0.09 10.12
C VAL A 108 -7.97 0.09 10.09
N ILE A 109 -8.61 1.27 10.02
CA ILE A 109 -10.07 1.38 9.96
C ILE A 109 -10.59 0.69 8.69
N VAL A 110 -9.98 0.98 7.54
CA VAL A 110 -10.36 0.41 6.24
C VAL A 110 -10.16 -1.10 6.22
N ALA A 111 -9.00 -1.60 6.68
CA ALA A 111 -8.71 -3.03 6.73
C ALA A 111 -9.71 -3.78 7.62
N THR A 112 -10.00 -3.24 8.80
CA THR A 112 -10.97 -3.82 9.74
C THR A 112 -12.37 -3.86 9.14
N ALA A 113 -12.80 -2.76 8.51
CA ALA A 113 -14.11 -2.67 7.89
C ALA A 113 -14.24 -3.62 6.67
N CYS A 114 -13.20 -3.74 5.84
CA CYS A 114 -13.16 -4.73 4.77
C CYS A 114 -13.30 -6.16 5.31
N LEU A 115 -12.49 -6.54 6.31
CA LEU A 115 -12.58 -7.87 6.94
C LEU A 115 -13.96 -8.14 7.53
N TRP A 116 -14.59 -7.13 8.11
CA TRP A 116 -15.93 -7.24 8.70
C TRP A 116 -16.98 -7.52 7.63
N VAL A 117 -17.00 -6.75 6.55
CA VAL A 117 -17.97 -6.93 5.46
C VAL A 117 -17.76 -8.29 4.77
N PHE A 118 -16.52 -8.71 4.53
CA PHE A 118 -16.21 -10.01 3.93
C PHE A 118 -16.71 -11.19 4.76
N GLN A 119 -16.73 -11.08 6.09
CA GLN A 119 -17.20 -12.14 6.98
C GLN A 119 -18.70 -12.03 7.30
N SER A 120 -19.28 -10.83 7.30
CA SER A 120 -20.65 -10.59 7.74
C SER A 120 -21.69 -10.69 6.61
N MET A 121 -21.33 -10.40 5.36
CA MET A 121 -22.31 -10.23 4.28
C MET A 121 -21.93 -11.00 3.02
N GLN A 122 -22.78 -11.95 2.60
CA GLN A 122 -22.59 -12.74 1.38
C GLN A 122 -23.29 -12.15 0.13
N LEU A 123 -24.00 -11.03 0.28
CA LEU A 123 -24.80 -10.41 -0.78
C LEU A 123 -23.91 -9.62 -1.77
N LEU A 124 -24.31 -9.59 -3.04
CA LEU A 124 -23.63 -8.83 -4.10
C LEU A 124 -23.45 -7.35 -3.74
N ALA A 125 -24.45 -6.73 -3.11
CA ALA A 125 -24.40 -5.34 -2.67
C ALA A 125 -23.26 -5.07 -1.67
N ALA A 126 -22.96 -6.03 -0.79
CA ALA A 126 -21.88 -5.89 0.18
C ALA A 126 -20.49 -5.91 -0.49
N ARG A 127 -20.34 -6.68 -1.58
CA ARG A 127 -19.11 -6.68 -2.39
C ARG A 127 -18.87 -5.32 -3.05
N VAL A 128 -19.93 -4.73 -3.62
CA VAL A 128 -19.84 -3.37 -4.19
C VAL A 128 -19.46 -2.36 -3.11
N GLY A 129 -20.07 -2.47 -1.92
CA GLY A 129 -19.74 -1.65 -0.77
C GLY A 129 -18.25 -1.74 -0.37
N THR A 130 -17.68 -2.96 -0.34
CA THR A 130 -16.25 -3.13 -0.04
C THR A 130 -15.32 -2.52 -1.07
N ILE A 131 -15.70 -2.55 -2.35
CA ILE A 131 -14.88 -1.94 -3.41
C ILE A 131 -14.82 -0.43 -3.20
N VAL A 132 -15.98 0.22 -3.02
CA VAL A 132 -16.05 1.66 -2.78
C VAL A 132 -15.30 2.04 -1.50
N LEU A 133 -15.54 1.31 -0.41
CA LEU A 133 -14.86 1.53 0.87
C LEU A 133 -13.34 1.44 0.73
N PHE A 134 -12.87 0.40 0.04
CA PHE A 134 -11.44 0.18 -0.17
C PHE A 134 -10.85 1.29 -1.04
N SER A 135 -11.50 1.66 -2.16
CA SER A 135 -11.05 2.75 -3.03
C SER A 135 -10.98 4.10 -2.31
N VAL A 136 -11.99 4.44 -1.51
CA VAL A 136 -12.00 5.67 -0.70
C VAL A 136 -10.91 5.62 0.36
N GLY A 137 -10.71 4.45 0.98
CA GLY A 137 -9.64 4.23 1.95
C GLY A 137 -8.25 4.47 1.36
N VAL A 138 -7.97 3.86 0.20
CA VAL A 138 -6.70 4.04 -0.53
C VAL A 138 -6.50 5.50 -0.91
N ALA A 139 -7.53 6.18 -1.42
CA ALA A 139 -7.46 7.61 -1.72
C ALA A 139 -7.16 8.45 -0.46
N GLY A 140 -7.80 8.15 0.66
CA GLY A 140 -7.56 8.85 1.94
C GLY A 140 -6.14 8.66 2.46
N VAL A 141 -5.63 7.42 2.42
CA VAL A 141 -4.24 7.10 2.78
C VAL A 141 -3.27 7.84 1.86
N TYR A 142 -3.54 7.86 0.55
CA TYR A 142 -2.71 8.57 -0.43
C TYR A 142 -2.64 10.06 -0.16
N TYR A 143 -3.77 10.76 -0.08
CA TYR A 143 -3.77 12.21 0.12
C TYR A 143 -3.12 12.61 1.45
N THR A 144 -3.33 11.82 2.50
CA THR A 144 -2.66 12.03 3.79
C THR A 144 -1.16 11.79 3.68
N GLY A 145 -0.73 10.77 2.94
CA GLY A 145 0.68 10.46 2.68
C GLY A 145 1.37 11.55 1.84
N VAL A 146 0.72 12.07 0.80
CA VAL A 146 1.26 13.18 0.01
C VAL A 146 1.38 14.45 0.85
N ALA A 147 0.37 14.75 1.69
CA ALA A 147 0.45 15.85 2.62
C ALA A 147 1.57 15.67 3.66
N ALA A 148 2.04 14.44 3.89
CA ALA A 148 3.11 14.16 4.82
C ALA A 148 4.49 14.60 4.31
N LEU A 149 4.63 14.79 2.99
CA LEU A 149 5.88 15.15 2.34
C LEU A 149 6.04 16.68 2.29
N GLY A 150 7.09 17.18 2.94
CA GLY A 150 7.63 18.52 2.75
C GLY A 150 8.89 18.44 1.90
N PHE A 151 9.03 19.35 0.95
CA PHE A 151 10.18 19.35 0.04
C PHE A 151 10.87 20.70 0.08
N THR A 152 12.19 20.67 0.27
CA THR A 152 13.05 21.85 0.13
C THR A 152 14.06 21.54 -0.98
N VAL A 153 13.98 22.27 -2.09
CA VAL A 153 14.90 22.13 -3.23
C VAL A 153 16.10 23.05 -3.00
N ASP A 154 17.30 22.49 -3.10
CA ASP A 154 18.55 23.25 -3.07
C ASP A 154 19.35 22.94 -4.34
N ASP A 155 19.39 23.91 -5.27
CA ASP A 155 20.05 23.78 -6.57
C ASP A 155 21.59 23.58 -6.45
N ALA A 156 22.17 23.81 -5.27
CA ALA A 156 23.60 23.62 -5.01
C ALA A 156 23.95 22.19 -4.54
N ALA A 157 22.96 21.34 -4.23
CA ALA A 157 23.18 19.98 -3.74
C ALA A 157 23.56 18.98 -4.87
N GLU A 158 24.32 17.94 -4.54
CA GLU A 158 24.70 16.89 -5.50
C GLU A 158 23.46 16.14 -6.04
N SER A 159 23.47 15.78 -7.33
CA SER A 159 22.37 15.01 -7.94
C SER A 159 22.20 13.66 -7.24
N PRO A 160 20.98 13.30 -6.77
CA PRO A 160 20.74 12.08 -5.99
C PRO A 160 21.15 10.84 -6.75
N ALA A 161 21.62 9.79 -6.08
CA ALA A 161 21.82 8.50 -6.72
C ALA A 161 20.49 7.70 -6.74
N GLY A 162 20.07 7.15 -7.88
CA GLY A 162 18.86 6.31 -7.96
C GLY A 162 18.21 6.27 -9.34
N MET A 163 17.22 5.38 -9.50
CA MET A 163 16.43 5.24 -10.73
C MET A 163 15.19 6.13 -10.69
N GLN A 164 14.73 6.54 -11.88
CA GLN A 164 13.46 7.26 -11.96
C GLN A 164 12.32 6.28 -11.66
N LEU A 165 11.28 6.74 -10.97
CA LEU A 165 10.11 5.89 -10.70
C LEU A 165 9.48 5.33 -12.00
N PHE A 166 9.63 6.07 -13.11
CA PHE A 166 9.17 5.65 -14.44
C PHE A 166 9.87 4.38 -14.94
N ASP A 167 11.14 4.15 -14.58
CA ASP A 167 11.88 2.92 -14.89
C ASP A 167 11.30 1.71 -14.15
N PHE A 168 10.61 1.94 -13.03
CA PHE A 168 9.94 0.90 -12.24
C PHE A 168 8.52 0.59 -12.73
N VAL A 169 7.93 1.39 -13.63
CA VAL A 169 6.57 1.16 -14.16
C VAL A 169 6.46 -0.20 -14.83
N PHE A 170 7.46 -0.56 -15.66
CA PHE A 170 7.47 -1.84 -16.35
C PHE A 170 7.59 -3.03 -15.39
N PRO A 171 8.58 -3.08 -14.46
CA PRO A 171 8.63 -4.09 -13.41
C PRO A 171 7.37 -4.19 -12.56
N MET A 172 6.80 -3.05 -12.15
CA MET A 172 5.56 -2.99 -11.36
C MET A 172 4.37 -3.59 -12.12
N PHE A 173 4.24 -3.29 -13.41
CA PHE A 173 3.19 -3.85 -14.26
C PHE A 173 3.34 -5.37 -14.42
N VAL A 174 4.57 -5.85 -14.65
CA VAL A 174 4.86 -7.29 -14.76
C VAL A 174 4.56 -8.00 -13.43
N LEU A 175 5.04 -7.48 -12.31
CA LEU A 175 4.75 -8.03 -10.98
C LEU A 175 3.25 -8.02 -10.68
N GLY A 176 2.56 -6.93 -11.00
CA GLY A 176 1.13 -6.80 -10.77
C GLY A 176 0.30 -7.78 -11.58
N SER A 177 0.61 -7.90 -12.87
CA SER A 177 -0.05 -8.86 -13.75
C SER A 177 0.19 -10.31 -13.30
N LEU A 178 1.42 -10.68 -12.91
CA LEU A 178 1.72 -12.00 -12.35
C LEU A 178 1.00 -12.26 -11.02
N ALA A 179 0.99 -11.27 -10.12
CA ALA A 179 0.36 -11.36 -8.81
C ALA A 179 -1.18 -11.48 -8.87
N LEU A 180 -1.81 -11.00 -9.94
CA LEU A 180 -3.24 -11.24 -10.22
C LEU A 180 -3.48 -12.54 -11.00
N ALA A 181 -2.63 -12.84 -12.00
CA ALA A 181 -2.80 -14.00 -12.86
C ALA A 181 -2.76 -15.33 -12.09
N LEU A 182 -1.86 -15.45 -11.11
CA LEU A 182 -1.75 -16.65 -10.27
C LEU A 182 -3.05 -17.00 -9.53
N PRO A 183 -3.66 -16.10 -8.73
CA PRO A 183 -4.93 -16.37 -8.06
C PRO A 183 -6.09 -16.57 -9.02
N ILE A 184 -6.18 -15.79 -10.10
CA ILE A 184 -7.27 -15.94 -11.10
C ILE A 184 -7.21 -17.33 -11.72
N THR A 185 -6.02 -17.76 -12.17
CA THR A 185 -5.83 -19.08 -12.78
C THR A 185 -6.11 -20.19 -11.77
N ALA A 186 -5.65 -20.04 -10.53
CA ALA A 186 -5.91 -21.01 -9.46
C ALA A 186 -7.41 -21.17 -9.16
N VAL A 187 -8.20 -20.10 -9.27
CA VAL A 187 -9.67 -20.16 -9.10
C VAL A 187 -10.36 -20.76 -10.31
N LEU A 188 -9.87 -20.52 -11.53
CA LEU A 188 -10.47 -21.05 -12.76
C LEU A 188 -10.21 -22.56 -12.96
N VAL A 189 -9.13 -23.08 -12.37
CA VAL A 189 -8.72 -24.50 -12.50
C VAL A 189 -9.24 -25.37 -11.33
N ALA A 190 -9.69 -24.76 -10.23
CA ALA A 190 -10.25 -25.44 -9.06
C ALA A 190 -11.73 -25.77 -9.23
#